data_AF-A0A554L330-F1
#
_entry.id   AF-A0A554L330-F1
#
_cell.length_a   1.000
_cell.length_b   1.000
_cell.length_c   1.000
_cell.angle_alpha   90.00
_cell.angle_beta   90.00
_cell.angle_gamma   90.00
#
_symmetry.space_group_name_H-M   'P 1'
#
loop_
_entity.id
_entity.type
_entity.pdbx_description
1 polymer ?
#
loop_
_entity_poly.entity_id
_entity_poly.type
_entity_poly.pdbx_seq_one_letter_code
_entity_poly.pdbx_strand_id
1 'polypeptide(L)'
;MTRELVIQKSLGLAIVALAVYYLSPLQVGLAFSIFGQGHFLGAYYYQWKAGKMTMTWVAAFVTLTTALFTLAILTDQVAWFALVASVVFFIHHFQDEVTLFGKERSLSRALEQLPPVLLFTALISRYMLGATFSSSLVMLAIVLLVPYVASIAIGTYRPDALSAYLLLITAGLFALWFFDIQVSSTKLTGSVILLHYVCWYVHFYFRFGSKPDRQSAYVKDMLAIHAIVFALYALFAYTAWGSIVLAYVFPPLFFYIWAILHIVFSIRLADYRGSLRW
;
A
#
# COMPACT_ATOMS: atom_id res chain seq x y z
N MET A 1 14.43 -17.84 -8.88
CA MET A 1 13.99 -16.42 -8.84
C MET A 1 13.91 -15.97 -7.38
N THR A 2 15.05 -15.72 -6.72
CA THR A 2 15.08 -15.44 -5.26
C THR A 2 16.10 -14.37 -4.90
N ARG A 3 17.34 -14.43 -5.42
CA ARG A 3 18.40 -13.49 -5.04
C ARG A 3 18.09 -12.04 -5.43
N GLU A 4 17.65 -11.80 -6.66
CA GLU A 4 17.32 -10.44 -7.13
C GLU A 4 16.18 -9.84 -6.32
N LEU A 5 15.09 -10.59 -6.10
CA LEU A 5 13.95 -10.10 -5.33
C LEU A 5 14.32 -9.80 -3.88
N VAL A 6 15.14 -10.64 -3.25
CA VAL A 6 15.67 -10.36 -1.90
C VAL A 6 16.47 -9.05 -1.89
N ILE A 7 17.36 -8.84 -2.86
CA ILE A 7 18.10 -7.58 -2.99
C ILE A 7 17.15 -6.38 -3.16
N GLN A 8 16.14 -6.50 -4.02
CA GLN A 8 15.15 -5.43 -4.25
C GLN A 8 14.40 -5.09 -2.96
N LYS A 9 13.95 -6.09 -2.20
CA LYS A 9 13.22 -5.90 -0.94
C LYS A 9 14.11 -5.34 0.16
N SER A 10 15.33 -5.86 0.32
CA SER A 10 16.29 -5.37 1.31
C SER A 10 16.70 -3.92 1.02
N LEU A 11 16.97 -3.58 -0.25
CA LEU A 11 17.30 -2.22 -0.66
C LEU A 11 16.10 -1.28 -0.44
N GLY A 12 14.90 -1.68 -0.87
CA GLY A 12 13.69 -0.89 -0.66
C GLY A 12 13.40 -0.65 0.81
N LEU A 13 13.52 -1.69 1.64
CA LEU A 13 13.36 -1.58 3.09
C LEU A 13 14.41 -0.66 3.70
N ALA A 14 15.68 -0.77 3.32
CA ALA A 14 16.74 0.09 3.83
C ALA A 14 16.52 1.56 3.47
N ILE A 15 16.19 1.85 2.20
CA ILE A 15 15.90 3.21 1.73
C ILE A 15 14.72 3.81 2.51
N VAL A 16 13.63 3.06 2.65
CA VAL A 16 12.42 3.56 3.32
C VAL A 16 12.61 3.66 4.82
N ALA A 17 13.27 2.71 5.47
CA ALA A 17 13.57 2.77 6.90
C ALA A 17 14.45 3.99 7.23
N LEU A 18 15.50 4.23 6.44
CA LEU A 18 16.34 5.43 6.59
C LEU A 18 15.52 6.71 6.37
N ALA A 19 14.75 6.78 5.29
CA ALA A 19 13.92 7.96 5.01
C ALA A 19 12.92 8.23 6.15
N VAL A 20 12.16 7.23 6.60
CA VAL A 20 11.15 7.41 7.66
C VAL A 20 11.78 7.70 9.02
N TYR A 21 12.97 7.17 9.29
CA TYR A 21 13.70 7.47 10.52
C TYR A 21 14.07 8.96 10.59
N TYR A 22 14.69 9.50 9.54
CA TYR A 22 15.17 10.89 9.52
C TYR A 22 14.09 11.95 9.24
N LEU A 23 13.03 11.61 8.52
CA LEU A 23 11.96 12.56 8.19
C LEU A 23 10.97 12.74 9.35
N SER A 24 10.44 13.94 9.52
CA SER A 24 9.32 14.20 10.44
C SER A 24 8.02 13.53 9.95
N PRO A 25 7.02 13.29 10.81
CA PRO A 25 5.74 12.74 10.37
C PRO A 25 5.09 13.54 9.23
N LEU A 26 5.16 14.87 9.28
CA LEU A 26 4.66 15.74 8.21
C LEU A 26 5.40 15.50 6.89
N GLN A 27 6.74 15.41 6.93
CA GLN A 27 7.54 15.15 5.73
C GLN A 27 7.28 13.76 5.14
N VAL A 28 7.07 12.74 5.97
CA VAL A 28 6.65 11.41 5.51
C VAL A 28 5.27 11.46 4.88
N GLY A 29 4.34 12.21 5.49
CA GLY A 29 3.02 12.53 4.95
C GLY A 29 3.10 13.09 3.53
N LEU A 30 3.85 14.17 3.35
CA LEU A 30 4.06 14.80 2.06
C LEU A 30 4.72 13.85 1.06
N ALA A 31 5.74 13.12 1.48
CA ALA A 31 6.45 12.18 0.62
C ALA A 31 5.50 11.11 0.08
N PHE A 32 4.75 10.39 0.93
CA PHE A 32 3.84 9.36 0.43
C PHE A 32 2.70 9.96 -0.39
N SER A 33 2.24 11.18 -0.09
CA SER A 33 1.20 11.83 -0.88
C SER A 33 1.69 12.18 -2.29
N ILE A 34 2.87 12.79 -2.42
CA ILE A 34 3.41 13.20 -3.72
C ILE A 34 3.82 11.98 -4.55
N PHE A 35 4.59 11.05 -3.96
CA PHE A 35 4.96 9.83 -4.67
C PHE A 35 3.74 8.96 -4.97
N GLY A 36 2.75 8.94 -4.08
CA GLY A 36 1.52 8.19 -4.28
C GLY A 36 0.67 8.72 -5.42
N GLN A 37 0.51 10.04 -5.54
CA GLN A 37 -0.18 10.62 -6.70
C GLN A 37 0.52 10.30 -8.02
N GLY A 38 1.86 10.31 -8.04
CA GLY A 38 2.64 9.85 -9.19
C GLY A 38 2.45 8.36 -9.48
N HIS A 39 2.42 7.53 -8.45
CA HIS A 39 2.13 6.10 -8.59
C HIS A 39 0.74 5.83 -9.17
N PHE A 40 -0.29 6.51 -8.66
CA PHE A 40 -1.66 6.36 -9.13
C PHE A 40 -1.77 6.75 -10.61
N LEU A 41 -1.23 7.92 -10.97
CA LEU A 41 -1.23 8.41 -12.35
C LEU A 41 -0.45 7.46 -13.27
N GLY A 42 0.70 6.95 -12.84
CA GLY A 42 1.48 5.95 -13.57
C GLY A 42 0.69 4.66 -13.81
N ALA A 43 -0.01 4.17 -12.80
CA ALA A 43 -0.85 2.98 -12.93
C ALA A 43 -1.99 3.20 -13.94
N TYR A 44 -2.73 4.32 -13.84
CA TYR A 44 -3.81 4.63 -14.79
C TYR A 44 -3.28 4.84 -16.20
N TYR A 45 -2.14 5.51 -16.36
CA TYR A 45 -1.49 5.68 -17.65
C TYR A 45 -1.16 4.34 -18.33
N TYR A 46 -0.61 3.38 -17.58
CA TYR A 46 -0.34 2.05 -18.12
C TYR A 46 -1.62 1.21 -18.34
N GLN A 47 -2.65 1.36 -17.51
CA GLN A 47 -3.95 0.74 -17.75
C GLN A 47 -4.59 1.27 -19.05
N TRP A 48 -4.50 2.57 -19.30
CA TRP A 48 -4.94 3.21 -20.53
C TRP A 48 -4.15 2.71 -21.75
N LYS A 49 -2.81 2.73 -21.69
CA LYS A 49 -1.95 2.18 -22.76
C LYS A 49 -2.26 0.72 -23.08
N ALA A 50 -2.68 -0.05 -22.08
CA ALA A 50 -3.07 -1.45 -22.24
C ALA A 50 -4.53 -1.66 -22.70
N GLY A 51 -5.28 -0.58 -22.98
CA GLY A 51 -6.68 -0.66 -23.43
C GLY A 51 -7.67 -1.12 -22.36
N LYS A 52 -7.30 -1.06 -21.06
CA LYS A 52 -8.13 -1.59 -19.97
C LYS A 52 -9.20 -0.60 -19.46
N MET A 53 -9.09 0.68 -19.79
CA MET A 53 -10.01 1.72 -19.35
C MET A 53 -11.18 1.87 -20.34
N THR A 54 -12.20 1.02 -20.20
CA THR A 54 -13.44 1.09 -20.99
C THR A 54 -14.36 2.23 -20.51
N MET A 55 -15.41 2.56 -21.26
CA MET A 55 -16.41 3.53 -20.80
C MET A 55 -17.11 3.12 -19.50
N THR A 56 -17.34 1.81 -19.31
CA THR A 56 -17.87 1.28 -18.03
C THR A 56 -16.90 1.51 -16.89
N TRP A 57 -15.60 1.32 -17.11
CA TRP A 57 -14.56 1.62 -16.14
C TRP A 57 -14.60 3.11 -15.77
N VAL A 58 -14.67 4.00 -16.76
CA VAL A 58 -14.71 5.46 -16.54
C VAL A 58 -15.97 5.87 -15.78
N ALA A 59 -17.14 5.35 -16.16
CA ALA A 59 -18.40 5.63 -15.47
C ALA A 59 -18.36 5.17 -14.00
N ALA A 60 -17.84 3.96 -13.74
CA ALA A 60 -17.65 3.47 -12.38
C ALA A 60 -16.66 4.34 -11.59
N PHE A 61 -15.56 4.76 -12.22
CA PHE A 61 -14.55 5.62 -11.60
C PHE A 61 -15.13 6.97 -11.19
N VAL A 62 -15.83 7.65 -12.10
CA VAL A 62 -16.47 8.94 -11.83
C VAL A 62 -17.55 8.82 -10.76
N THR A 63 -18.36 7.75 -10.80
CA THR A 63 -19.42 7.51 -9.82
C THR A 63 -18.84 7.32 -8.41
N LEU A 64 -17.85 6.44 -8.27
CA LEU A 64 -17.22 6.17 -6.97
C LEU A 64 -16.45 7.38 -6.46
N THR A 65 -15.76 8.11 -7.35
CA THR A 65 -15.07 9.35 -7.00
C THR A 65 -16.06 10.37 -6.44
N THR A 66 -17.15 10.65 -7.16
CA THR A 66 -18.18 11.59 -6.71
C THR A 66 -18.77 11.17 -5.36
N ALA A 67 -19.08 9.88 -5.17
CA ALA A 67 -19.63 9.37 -3.93
C ALA A 67 -18.67 9.54 -2.74
N LEU A 68 -17.39 9.15 -2.90
CA LEU A 68 -16.40 9.22 -1.81
C LEU A 68 -16.05 10.67 -1.46
N PHE A 69 -15.89 11.54 -2.46
CA PHE A 69 -15.65 12.97 -2.22
C PHE A 69 -16.83 13.64 -1.54
N THR A 70 -18.06 13.35 -1.97
CA THR A 70 -19.28 13.87 -1.33
C THR A 70 -19.36 13.40 0.13
N LEU A 71 -19.13 12.11 0.38
CA LEU A 71 -19.13 11.56 1.74
C LEU A 71 -18.06 12.22 2.62
N ALA A 72 -16.86 12.42 2.09
CA ALA A 72 -15.77 13.07 2.82
C ALA A 72 -16.10 14.51 3.18
N ILE A 73 -16.67 15.29 2.25
CA ILE A 73 -17.07 16.68 2.48
C ILE A 73 -18.22 16.77 3.50
N LEU A 74 -19.20 15.87 3.41
CA LEU A 74 -20.38 15.90 4.30
C LEU A 74 -20.09 15.44 5.73
N THR A 75 -19.09 14.56 5.92
CA THR A 75 -18.84 13.93 7.23
C THR A 75 -17.65 14.49 7.98
N ASP A 76 -16.67 15.10 7.26
CA ASP A 76 -15.40 15.59 7.80
C ASP A 76 -14.63 14.54 8.64
N GLN A 77 -14.87 13.25 8.37
CA GLN A 77 -14.31 12.14 9.15
C GLN A 77 -12.91 11.72 8.64
N VAL A 78 -11.95 12.64 8.64
CA VAL A 78 -10.59 12.42 8.10
C VAL A 78 -9.92 11.17 8.69
N ALA A 79 -10.06 10.96 10.00
CA ALA A 79 -9.45 9.81 10.68
C ALA A 79 -10.00 8.46 10.20
N TRP A 80 -11.29 8.38 9.85
CA TRP A 80 -11.89 7.16 9.31
C TRP A 80 -11.44 6.87 7.88
N PHE A 81 -11.40 7.89 7.02
CA PHE A 81 -10.83 7.73 5.67
C PHE A 81 -9.38 7.28 5.72
N ALA A 82 -8.60 7.88 6.63
CA ALA A 82 -7.21 7.52 6.81
C ALA A 82 -7.02 6.08 7.34
N LEU A 83 -7.84 5.66 8.30
CA LEU A 83 -7.86 4.28 8.81
C LEU A 83 -8.20 3.30 7.68
N VAL A 84 -9.32 3.52 6.99
CA VAL A 84 -9.79 2.63 5.90
C VAL A 84 -8.76 2.56 4.79
N ALA A 85 -8.25 3.70 4.32
CA ALA A 85 -7.23 3.74 3.28
C ALA A 85 -5.95 3.01 3.72
N SER A 86 -5.49 3.20 4.96
CA SER A 86 -4.29 2.53 5.47
C SER A 86 -4.46 1.01 5.54
N VAL A 87 -5.60 0.53 6.06
CA VAL A 87 -5.88 -0.91 6.19
C VAL A 87 -6.04 -1.56 4.83
N VAL A 88 -6.83 -0.95 3.94
CA VAL A 88 -7.06 -1.46 2.58
C VAL A 88 -5.75 -1.44 1.78
N PHE A 89 -4.92 -0.41 1.94
CA PHE A 89 -3.58 -0.36 1.34
C PHE A 89 -2.69 -1.48 1.87
N PHE A 90 -2.68 -1.73 3.18
CA PHE A 90 -1.86 -2.78 3.77
C PHE A 90 -2.25 -4.18 3.27
N ILE A 91 -3.55 -4.44 3.10
CA ILE A 91 -4.07 -5.66 2.47
C ILE A 91 -3.61 -5.73 1.01
N HIS A 92 -3.80 -4.65 0.25
CA HIS A 92 -3.38 -4.57 -1.16
C HIS A 92 -1.88 -4.81 -1.33
N HIS A 93 -1.06 -4.24 -0.45
CA HIS A 93 0.39 -4.44 -0.42
C HIS A 93 0.74 -5.92 -0.35
N PHE A 94 0.14 -6.71 0.55
CA PHE A 94 0.42 -8.14 0.64
C PHE A 94 -0.05 -8.95 -0.57
N GLN A 95 -1.13 -8.54 -1.22
CA GLN A 95 -1.59 -9.19 -2.45
C GLN A 95 -0.62 -8.94 -3.61
N ASP A 96 -0.03 -7.76 -3.65
CA ASP A 96 1.01 -7.43 -4.60
C ASP A 96 2.30 -8.16 -4.27
N GLU A 97 2.68 -8.31 -3.00
CA GLU A 97 3.83 -9.13 -2.60
C GLU A 97 3.69 -10.58 -3.09
N VAL A 98 2.53 -11.20 -2.95
CA VAL A 98 2.27 -12.55 -3.53
C VAL A 98 2.55 -12.56 -5.03
N THR A 99 2.09 -11.54 -5.74
CA THR A 99 2.30 -11.39 -7.20
C THR A 99 3.78 -11.19 -7.55
N LEU A 100 4.47 -10.32 -6.82
CA LEU A 100 5.88 -9.98 -7.04
C LEU A 100 6.81 -11.17 -6.73
N PHE A 101 6.47 -11.99 -5.73
CA PHE A 101 7.16 -13.24 -5.42
C PHE A 101 6.76 -14.41 -6.35
N GLY A 102 5.83 -14.18 -7.30
CA GLY A 102 5.36 -15.21 -8.23
C GLY A 102 4.69 -16.39 -7.52
N LYS A 103 4.02 -16.13 -6.39
CA LYS A 103 3.37 -17.15 -5.58
C LYS A 103 1.91 -17.30 -5.94
N GLU A 104 1.41 -18.51 -5.79
CA GLU A 104 -0.01 -18.79 -5.92
C GLU A 104 -0.76 -18.34 -4.68
N ARG A 105 -2.03 -17.97 -4.88
CA ARG A 105 -2.94 -17.66 -3.79
C ARG A 105 -3.57 -18.94 -3.29
N SER A 106 -3.51 -19.17 -1.98
CA SER A 106 -4.12 -20.31 -1.32
C SER A 106 -4.69 -19.87 0.03
N LEU A 107 -5.55 -20.70 0.62
CA LEU A 107 -6.10 -20.44 1.95
C LEU A 107 -4.98 -20.30 3.00
N SER A 108 -3.96 -21.17 2.98
CA SER A 108 -2.82 -21.07 3.91
C SER A 108 -2.08 -19.75 3.78
N ARG A 109 -1.96 -19.21 2.55
CA ARG A 109 -1.37 -17.90 2.31
C ARG A 109 -2.25 -16.77 2.84
N ALA A 110 -3.57 -16.89 2.71
CA ALA A 110 -4.50 -15.93 3.31
C ALA A 110 -4.39 -15.94 4.84
N LEU A 111 -4.32 -17.13 5.46
CA LEU A 111 -4.12 -17.28 6.91
C LEU A 111 -2.80 -16.68 7.38
N GLU A 112 -1.73 -16.76 6.58
CA GLU A 112 -0.45 -16.12 6.87
C GLU A 112 -0.52 -14.58 6.83
N GLN A 113 -1.36 -14.00 5.97
CA GLN A 113 -1.50 -12.55 5.81
C GLN A 113 -2.43 -11.90 6.84
N LEU A 114 -3.39 -12.65 7.38
CA LEU A 114 -4.39 -12.11 8.32
C LEU A 114 -3.77 -11.56 9.62
N PRO A 115 -2.86 -12.25 10.32
CA PRO A 115 -2.26 -11.74 11.55
C PRO A 115 -1.59 -10.37 11.39
N PRO A 116 -0.66 -10.14 10.43
CA PRO A 116 -0.08 -8.81 10.27
C PRO A 116 -1.12 -7.75 9.88
N VAL A 117 -2.15 -8.09 9.09
CA VAL A 117 -3.25 -7.14 8.76
C VAL A 117 -4.00 -6.72 10.02
N LEU A 118 -4.35 -7.67 10.88
CA LEU A 118 -5.05 -7.38 12.14
C LEU A 118 -4.20 -6.57 13.10
N LEU A 119 -2.91 -6.88 13.22
CA LEU A 119 -1.97 -6.12 14.06
C LEU A 119 -1.79 -4.69 13.54
N PHE A 120 -1.62 -4.51 12.24
CA PHE A 120 -1.52 -3.20 11.62
C PHE A 120 -2.82 -2.39 11.84
N THR A 121 -3.97 -3.03 11.65
CA THR A 121 -5.28 -2.42 11.91
C THR A 121 -5.41 -1.99 13.37
N ALA A 122 -5.01 -2.84 14.32
CA ALA A 122 -5.03 -2.53 15.75
C ALA A 122 -4.15 -1.33 16.11
N LEU A 123 -2.92 -1.27 15.56
CA LEU A 123 -2.00 -0.16 15.79
C LEU A 123 -2.56 1.14 15.22
N ILE A 124 -3.03 1.14 13.96
CA ILE A 124 -3.57 2.35 13.33
C ILE A 124 -4.87 2.78 14.00
N SER A 125 -5.78 1.87 14.37
CA SER A 125 -7.01 2.22 15.09
C SER A 125 -6.71 2.80 16.49
N ARG A 126 -5.71 2.26 17.19
CA ARG A 126 -5.24 2.81 18.47
C ARG A 126 -4.68 4.22 18.28
N TYR A 127 -3.80 4.44 17.31
CA TYR A 127 -3.14 5.72 17.10
C TYR A 127 -4.04 6.81 16.50
N MET A 128 -5.01 6.45 15.66
CA MET A 128 -5.86 7.44 14.97
C MET A 128 -7.19 7.70 15.69
N LEU A 129 -7.76 6.67 16.33
CA LEU A 129 -9.10 6.75 16.91
C LEU A 129 -9.13 6.54 18.43
N GLY A 130 -8.02 6.16 19.07
CA GLY A 130 -8.02 5.75 20.47
C GLY A 130 -8.91 4.52 20.72
N ALA A 131 -9.10 3.68 19.71
CA ALA A 131 -10.13 2.65 19.72
C ALA A 131 -9.85 1.54 20.75
N THR A 132 -10.84 1.25 21.60
CA THR A 132 -10.77 0.21 22.65
C THR A 132 -10.77 -1.22 22.11
N PHE A 133 -11.28 -1.44 20.90
CA PHE A 133 -11.29 -2.77 20.26
C PHE A 133 -9.91 -3.22 19.75
N SER A 134 -8.89 -2.36 19.78
CA SER A 134 -7.55 -2.65 19.25
C SER A 134 -6.92 -3.88 19.92
N SER A 135 -7.12 -4.06 21.23
CA SER A 135 -6.63 -5.25 21.95
C SER A 135 -7.29 -6.55 21.49
N SER A 136 -8.59 -6.50 21.16
CA SER A 136 -9.32 -7.67 20.63
C SER A 136 -8.79 -8.09 19.26
N LEU A 137 -8.39 -7.14 18.41
CA LEU A 137 -7.76 -7.43 17.11
C LEU A 137 -6.39 -8.10 17.28
N VAL A 138 -5.60 -7.70 18.27
CA VAL A 138 -4.31 -8.33 18.59
C VAL A 138 -4.51 -9.76 19.09
N MET A 139 -5.49 -9.98 19.98
CA MET A 139 -5.84 -11.33 20.43
C MET A 139 -6.29 -12.22 19.26
N LEU A 140 -7.11 -11.69 18.37
CA LEU A 140 -7.53 -12.40 17.16
C LEU A 140 -6.33 -12.73 16.24
N ALA A 141 -5.37 -11.81 16.08
CA ALA A 141 -4.15 -12.07 15.32
C ALA A 141 -3.33 -13.23 15.91
N ILE A 142 -3.19 -13.28 17.24
CA ILE A 142 -2.50 -14.38 17.94
C ILE A 142 -3.24 -15.71 17.73
N VAL A 143 -4.57 -15.72 17.86
CA VAL A 143 -5.38 -16.92 17.64
C VAL A 143 -5.24 -17.42 16.19
N LEU A 144 -5.21 -16.53 15.20
CA LEU A 144 -5.07 -16.91 13.79
C LEU A 144 -3.65 -17.34 13.40
N LEU A 145 -2.64 -17.10 14.23
CA LEU A 145 -1.32 -17.71 14.03
C LEU A 145 -1.30 -19.20 14.36
N VAL A 146 -2.17 -19.68 15.26
CA VAL A 146 -2.27 -21.10 15.62
C VAL A 146 -2.56 -21.99 14.41
N PRO A 147 -3.61 -21.76 13.58
CA PRO A 147 -3.84 -22.59 12.39
C PRO A 147 -2.72 -22.48 11.36
N TYR A 148 -2.05 -21.33 11.24
CA TYR A 148 -0.88 -21.18 10.38
C TYR A 148 0.28 -22.08 10.85
N VAL A 149 0.65 -22.00 12.14
CA VAL A 149 1.71 -22.85 12.72
C VAL A 149 1.33 -24.33 12.65
N ALA A 150 0.06 -24.66 12.90
CA ALA A 150 -0.44 -26.02 12.76
C ALA A 150 -0.28 -26.53 11.33
N SER A 151 -0.58 -25.72 10.30
CA SER A 151 -0.40 -26.09 8.89
C SER A 151 1.05 -26.42 8.53
N ILE A 152 2.01 -25.74 9.16
CA ILE A 152 3.44 -26.05 9.03
C ILE A 152 3.76 -27.38 9.72
N ALA A 153 3.29 -27.55 10.97
CA ALA A 153 3.58 -28.73 11.78
C ALA A 153 3.04 -30.03 11.13
N ILE A 154 1.86 -29.99 10.50
CA ILE A 154 1.27 -31.13 9.80
C ILE A 154 1.77 -31.30 8.36
N GLY A 155 2.65 -30.41 7.89
CA GLY A 155 3.26 -30.49 6.56
C GLY A 155 2.35 -30.10 5.39
N THR A 156 1.16 -29.54 5.64
CA THR A 156 0.27 -29.02 4.58
C THR A 156 0.74 -27.68 4.04
N TYR A 157 1.64 -26.99 4.74
CA TYR A 157 2.26 -25.76 4.31
C TYR A 157 3.77 -25.77 4.51
N ARG A 158 4.52 -25.31 3.50
CA ARG A 158 5.98 -25.16 3.56
C ARG A 158 6.35 -23.68 3.43
N PRO A 159 6.85 -23.05 4.52
CA PRO A 159 7.24 -21.65 4.48
C PRO A 159 8.31 -21.37 3.41
N ASP A 160 8.19 -20.23 2.73
CA ASP A 160 9.14 -19.78 1.72
C ASP A 160 9.69 -18.38 2.02
N ALA A 161 10.40 -17.77 1.07
CA ALA A 161 10.97 -16.45 1.25
C ALA A 161 9.91 -15.36 1.51
N LEU A 162 8.70 -15.49 0.94
CA LEU A 162 7.59 -14.57 1.23
C LEU A 162 7.08 -14.79 2.66
N SER A 163 7.00 -16.04 3.11
CA SER A 163 6.65 -16.37 4.50
C SER A 163 7.61 -15.73 5.50
N ALA A 164 8.92 -15.83 5.25
CA ALA A 164 9.92 -15.19 6.11
C ALA A 164 9.76 -13.66 6.15
N TYR A 165 9.46 -13.04 5.01
CA TYR A 165 9.17 -11.60 4.92
C TYR A 165 7.90 -11.20 5.71
N LEU A 166 6.81 -11.94 5.56
CA LEU A 166 5.55 -11.69 6.28
C LEU A 166 5.69 -11.93 7.79
N LEU A 167 6.44 -12.96 8.20
CA LEU A 167 6.74 -13.23 9.59
C LEU A 167 7.58 -12.11 10.22
N LEU A 168 8.55 -11.56 9.49
CA LEU A 168 9.35 -10.42 9.96
C LEU A 168 8.48 -9.17 10.17
N ILE A 169 7.55 -8.89 9.26
CA ILE A 169 6.58 -7.79 9.43
C ILE A 169 5.70 -8.04 10.66
N THR A 170 5.18 -9.26 10.80
CA THR A 170 4.34 -9.65 11.94
C THR A 170 5.09 -9.48 13.27
N ALA A 171 6.33 -9.95 13.34
CA ALA A 171 7.19 -9.79 14.51
C ALA A 171 7.47 -8.30 14.82
N GLY A 172 7.73 -7.48 13.79
CA GLY A 172 7.91 -6.05 13.95
C GLY A 172 6.67 -5.35 14.50
N LEU A 173 5.48 -5.67 13.98
CA LEU A 173 4.21 -5.11 14.49
C LEU A 173 3.91 -5.55 15.92
N PHE A 174 4.20 -6.80 16.27
CA PHE A 174 4.12 -7.26 17.65
C PHE A 174 5.10 -6.54 18.57
N ALA A 175 6.34 -6.32 18.13
CA ALA A 175 7.31 -5.59 18.91
C ALA A 175 6.82 -4.15 19.17
N LEU A 176 6.27 -3.47 18.15
CA LEU A 176 5.65 -2.16 18.34
C LEU A 176 4.54 -2.19 19.40
N TRP A 177 3.69 -3.21 19.37
CA TRP A 177 2.58 -3.37 20.30
C TRP A 177 3.03 -3.69 21.74
N PHE A 178 3.79 -4.77 21.93
CA PHE A 178 4.12 -5.31 23.25
C PHE A 178 5.21 -4.51 23.99
N PHE A 179 6.10 -3.84 23.27
CA PHE A 179 7.08 -2.93 23.87
C PHE A 179 6.60 -1.48 23.92
N ASP A 180 5.33 -1.22 23.59
CA ASP A 180 4.69 0.10 23.55
C ASP A 180 5.54 1.16 22.82
N ILE A 181 6.17 0.76 21.70
CA ILE A 181 7.00 1.66 20.90
C ILE A 181 6.08 2.62 20.17
N GLN A 182 6.12 3.88 20.56
CA GLN A 182 5.27 4.93 19.99
C GLN A 182 5.81 5.36 18.62
N VAL A 183 5.04 5.07 17.57
CA VAL A 183 5.28 5.52 16.20
C VAL A 183 4.04 6.26 15.72
N SER A 184 4.20 7.48 15.19
CA SER A 184 3.06 8.21 14.62
C SER A 184 2.40 7.39 13.51
N SER A 185 1.07 7.39 13.44
CA SER A 185 0.30 6.71 12.38
C SER A 185 0.79 7.08 10.98
N THR A 186 1.11 8.35 10.74
CA THR A 186 1.66 8.84 9.46
C THR A 186 2.97 8.15 9.09
N LYS A 187 3.89 7.95 10.04
CA LYS A 187 5.15 7.21 9.80
C LYS A 187 4.89 5.72 9.57
N LEU A 188 3.99 5.11 10.33
CA LEU A 188 3.67 3.69 10.19
C LEU A 188 3.03 3.40 8.82
N THR A 189 1.97 4.13 8.46
CA THR A 189 1.34 4.04 7.13
C THR A 189 2.30 4.44 6.01
N GLY A 190 3.03 5.54 6.17
CA GLY A 190 3.98 6.03 5.18
C GLY A 190 5.11 5.05 4.89
N SER A 191 5.58 4.30 5.89
CA SER A 191 6.59 3.24 5.69
C SER A 191 6.09 2.15 4.73
N VAL A 192 4.86 1.68 4.91
CA VAL A 192 4.27 0.66 4.05
C VAL A 192 4.06 1.22 2.64
N ILE A 193 3.47 2.41 2.55
CA ILE A 193 3.16 3.04 1.26
C ILE A 193 4.42 3.31 0.44
N LEU A 194 5.45 3.91 1.05
CA LEU A 194 6.71 4.20 0.35
C LEU A 194 7.44 2.91 -0.01
N LEU A 195 7.44 1.90 0.86
CA LEU A 195 8.05 0.60 0.56
C LEU A 195 7.40 -0.06 -0.65
N HIS A 196 6.07 -0.02 -0.71
CA HIS A 196 5.30 -0.54 -1.83
C HIS A 196 5.70 0.16 -3.15
N TYR A 197 5.76 1.50 -3.18
CA TYR A 197 6.14 2.24 -4.39
C TYR A 197 7.56 1.90 -4.85
N VAL A 198 8.53 1.90 -3.91
CA VAL A 198 9.92 1.56 -4.23
C VAL A 198 10.02 0.13 -4.76
N CYS A 199 9.33 -0.82 -4.12
CA CYS A 199 9.29 -2.21 -4.56
C CYS A 199 8.76 -2.34 -5.99
N TRP A 200 7.66 -1.67 -6.32
CA TRP A 200 7.06 -1.71 -7.64
C TRP A 200 7.96 -1.08 -8.71
N TYR A 201 8.55 0.08 -8.42
CA TYR A 201 9.42 0.77 -9.37
C TYR A 201 10.68 -0.02 -9.68
N VAL A 202 11.31 -0.52 -8.63
CA VAL A 202 12.50 -1.35 -8.75
C VAL A 202 12.16 -2.67 -9.47
N HIS A 203 11.06 -3.33 -9.12
CA HIS A 203 10.66 -4.58 -9.75
C HIS A 203 10.46 -4.42 -11.27
N PHE A 204 9.71 -3.40 -11.71
CA PHE A 204 9.48 -3.20 -13.15
C PHE A 204 10.76 -2.79 -13.88
N TYR A 205 11.63 -2.00 -13.26
CA TYR A 205 12.94 -1.68 -13.83
C TYR A 205 13.74 -2.96 -14.14
N PHE A 206 13.84 -3.90 -13.20
CA PHE A 206 14.54 -5.17 -13.41
C PHE A 206 13.79 -6.10 -14.38
N ARG A 207 12.45 -6.13 -14.32
CA ARG A 207 11.62 -6.93 -15.24
C ARG A 207 11.85 -6.58 -16.70
N PHE A 208 12.15 -5.31 -17.00
CA PHE A 208 12.48 -4.86 -18.35
C PHE A 208 13.97 -4.88 -18.67
N GLY A 209 14.84 -5.31 -17.75
CA GLY A 209 16.30 -5.25 -17.93
C GLY A 209 16.84 -6.04 -19.13
N SER A 210 16.12 -7.06 -19.58
CA SER A 210 16.46 -7.80 -20.82
C SER A 210 16.00 -7.11 -22.11
N LYS A 211 15.31 -5.96 -22.01
CA LYS A 211 14.73 -5.20 -23.13
C LYS A 211 15.03 -3.70 -22.95
N PRO A 212 16.24 -3.24 -23.31
CA PRO A 212 16.72 -1.88 -23.02
C PRO A 212 15.75 -0.78 -23.44
N ASP A 213 15.12 -0.91 -24.61
CA ASP A 213 14.15 0.09 -25.09
C ASP A 213 12.92 0.21 -24.17
N ARG A 214 12.40 -0.93 -23.69
CA ARG A 214 11.25 -0.94 -22.77
C ARG A 214 11.63 -0.43 -21.39
N GLN A 215 12.83 -0.74 -20.93
CA GLN A 215 13.36 -0.23 -19.66
C GLN A 215 13.54 1.28 -19.72
N SER A 216 14.14 1.81 -20.79
CA SER A 216 14.30 3.26 -20.98
C SER A 216 12.96 3.96 -21.09
N ALA A 217 12.02 3.42 -21.86
CA ALA A 217 10.66 3.97 -21.96
C ALA A 217 9.97 4.00 -20.58
N TYR A 218 10.08 2.92 -19.81
CA TYR A 218 9.54 2.85 -18.45
C TYR A 218 10.13 3.93 -17.53
N VAL A 219 11.46 4.08 -17.52
CA VAL A 219 12.13 5.10 -16.70
C VAL A 219 11.72 6.51 -17.13
N LYS A 220 11.66 6.79 -18.43
CA LYS A 220 11.22 8.09 -18.96
C LYS A 220 9.77 8.41 -18.55
N ASP A 221 8.86 7.44 -18.71
CA ASP A 221 7.46 7.57 -18.32
C ASP A 221 7.33 7.87 -16.81
N MET A 222 8.03 7.12 -15.95
CA MET A 222 7.98 7.32 -14.49
C MET A 222 8.58 8.66 -14.05
N LEU A 223 9.72 9.06 -14.63
CA LEU A 223 10.32 10.36 -14.35
C LEU A 223 9.43 11.51 -14.80
N ALA A 224 8.83 11.42 -16.00
CA ALA A 224 7.91 12.44 -16.50
C ALA A 224 6.67 12.58 -15.62
N ILE A 225 6.05 11.45 -15.24
CA ILE A 225 4.86 11.44 -14.38
C ILE A 225 5.17 12.05 -13.02
N HIS A 226 6.28 11.67 -12.38
CA HIS A 226 6.66 12.29 -11.11
C HIS A 226 7.02 13.76 -11.26
N ALA A 227 7.74 14.16 -12.31
CA ALA A 227 8.06 15.56 -12.56
C ALA A 227 6.79 16.42 -12.68
N ILE A 228 5.76 15.92 -13.38
CA ILE A 228 4.45 16.58 -13.46
C ILE A 228 3.82 16.71 -12.08
N VAL A 229 3.76 15.63 -11.30
CA VAL A 229 3.15 15.65 -9.96
C VAL A 229 3.91 16.57 -8.99
N PHE A 230 5.24 16.58 -9.04
CA PHE A 230 6.07 17.51 -8.27
C PHE A 230 5.83 18.97 -8.68
N ALA A 231 5.72 19.26 -9.97
CA ALA A 231 5.41 20.60 -10.45
C ALA A 231 4.01 21.06 -10.00
N LEU A 232 3.01 20.18 -10.07
CA LEU A 232 1.66 20.45 -9.56
C LEU A 232 1.66 20.69 -8.05
N TYR A 233 2.44 19.91 -7.28
CA TYR A 233 2.58 20.12 -5.85
C TYR A 233 3.28 21.46 -5.53
N ALA A 234 4.33 21.81 -6.27
CA ALA A 234 5.02 23.09 -6.12
C ALA A 234 4.08 24.27 -6.40
N LEU A 235 3.26 24.17 -7.45
CA LEU A 235 2.24 25.17 -7.77
C LEU A 235 1.18 25.28 -6.64
N PHE A 236 0.74 24.14 -6.11
CA PHE A 236 -0.17 24.10 -4.96
C PHE A 236 0.41 24.79 -3.73
N ALA A 237 1.67 24.47 -3.39
CA ALA A 237 2.37 25.06 -2.26
C ALA A 237 2.61 26.57 -2.45
N TYR A 238 2.96 27.00 -3.66
CA TYR A 238 3.21 28.41 -3.99
C TYR A 238 1.95 29.27 -3.91
N THR A 239 0.79 28.74 -4.32
CA THR A 239 -0.49 29.47 -4.29
C THR A 239 -1.12 29.55 -2.89
N ALA A 240 -0.35 29.27 -1.83
CA ALA A 240 -0.82 29.20 -0.45
C ALA A 240 -2.09 28.34 -0.32
N TRP A 241 -2.14 27.19 -0.99
CA TRP A 241 -3.27 26.25 -0.99
C TRP A 241 -4.54 26.79 -1.70
N GLY A 242 -4.43 27.91 -2.43
CA GLY A 242 -5.57 28.64 -3.02
C GLY A 242 -6.10 28.11 -4.36
N SER A 243 -5.45 27.13 -4.99
CA SER A 243 -6.02 26.48 -6.19
C SER A 243 -7.15 25.53 -5.77
N ILE A 244 -8.39 25.91 -6.12
CA ILE A 244 -9.60 25.13 -5.83
C ILE A 244 -9.44 23.68 -6.27
N VAL A 245 -8.85 23.42 -7.44
CA VAL A 245 -8.70 22.06 -7.98
C VAL A 245 -7.62 21.27 -7.22
N LEU A 246 -6.45 21.87 -6.96
CA LEU A 246 -5.34 21.17 -6.32
C LEU A 246 -5.59 20.91 -4.82
N ALA A 247 -6.49 21.68 -4.21
CA ALA A 247 -7.01 21.43 -2.88
C ALA A 247 -7.75 20.09 -2.77
N TYR A 248 -8.18 19.49 -3.89
CA TYR A 248 -8.79 18.14 -3.91
C TYR A 248 -7.79 17.02 -4.26
N VAL A 249 -6.49 17.33 -4.40
CA VAL A 249 -5.46 16.38 -4.84
C VAL A 249 -4.45 16.09 -3.73
N PHE A 250 -3.86 17.14 -3.16
CA PHE A 250 -2.72 17.00 -2.26
C PHE A 250 -3.02 16.98 -0.75
N PRO A 251 -4.12 17.56 -0.24
CA PRO A 251 -4.41 17.46 1.18
C PRO A 251 -4.63 16.01 1.64
N PRO A 252 -4.24 15.65 2.89
CA PRO A 252 -4.27 14.27 3.37
C PRO A 252 -5.62 13.57 3.21
N LEU A 253 -6.74 14.25 3.51
CA LEU A 253 -8.08 13.69 3.35
C LEU A 253 -8.31 13.16 1.93
N PHE A 254 -8.04 13.99 0.93
CA PHE A 254 -8.28 13.63 -0.46
C PHE A 254 -7.26 12.62 -0.96
N PHE A 255 -6.02 12.65 -0.48
CA PHE A 255 -5.05 11.59 -0.76
C PHE A 255 -5.59 10.21 -0.36
N TYR A 256 -6.20 10.08 0.83
CA TYR A 256 -6.77 8.81 1.27
C TYR A 256 -7.92 8.34 0.37
N ILE A 257 -8.75 9.26 -0.13
CA ILE A 257 -9.80 8.93 -1.11
C ILE A 257 -9.18 8.44 -2.43
N TRP A 258 -8.18 9.16 -2.94
CA TRP A 258 -7.46 8.74 -4.15
C TRP A 258 -6.79 7.38 -3.98
N ALA A 259 -6.22 7.09 -2.81
CA ALA A 259 -5.66 5.78 -2.49
C ALA A 259 -6.72 4.67 -2.52
N ILE A 260 -7.91 4.91 -1.93
CA ILE A 260 -9.02 3.95 -1.98
C ILE A 260 -9.46 3.71 -3.42
N LEU A 261 -9.67 4.77 -4.21
CA LEU A 261 -10.02 4.68 -5.62
C LEU A 261 -8.96 3.88 -6.39
N HIS A 262 -7.69 4.21 -6.20
CA HIS A 262 -6.59 3.49 -6.83
C HIS A 262 -6.64 2.00 -6.55
N ILE A 263 -6.82 1.61 -5.28
CA ILE A 263 -6.86 0.19 -4.90
C ILE A 263 -8.07 -0.51 -5.51
N VAL A 264 -9.26 0.10 -5.44
CA VAL A 264 -10.49 -0.47 -6.02
C VAL A 264 -10.32 -0.75 -7.52
N PHE A 265 -9.65 0.15 -8.25
CA PHE A 265 -9.43 0.01 -9.69
C PHE A 265 -8.12 -0.70 -10.07
N SER A 266 -7.26 -1.05 -9.11
CA SER A 266 -6.07 -1.89 -9.31
C SER A 266 -6.32 -3.36 -8.97
N ILE A 267 -7.33 -3.64 -8.13
CA ILE A 267 -7.79 -4.99 -7.79
C ILE A 267 -8.18 -5.77 -9.05
N ARG A 268 -7.53 -6.93 -9.24
CA ARG A 268 -7.88 -7.87 -10.30
C ARG A 268 -8.84 -8.89 -9.73
N LEU A 269 -10.14 -8.86 -10.03
CA LEU A 269 -11.11 -9.80 -9.43
C LEU A 269 -10.76 -11.29 -9.63
N ALA A 270 -10.06 -11.64 -10.72
CA ALA A 270 -9.53 -12.99 -10.96
C ALA A 270 -8.60 -13.47 -9.84
N ASP A 271 -7.92 -12.55 -9.18
CA ASP A 271 -6.98 -12.82 -8.11
C ASP A 271 -7.66 -13.38 -6.86
N TYR A 272 -8.87 -12.93 -6.55
CA TYR A 272 -9.62 -13.35 -5.36
C TYR A 272 -10.39 -14.66 -5.56
N ARG A 273 -10.69 -15.03 -6.81
CA ARG A 273 -11.32 -16.32 -7.12
C ARG A 273 -10.36 -17.50 -6.91
N GLY A 274 -9.04 -17.26 -7.02
CA GLY A 274 -8.01 -18.27 -6.78
C GLY A 274 -7.84 -18.62 -5.30
N SER A 275 -7.98 -17.64 -4.40
CA SER A 275 -7.81 -17.85 -2.94
C SER A 275 -8.87 -18.72 -2.28
N LEU A 276 -9.97 -19.03 -2.97
CA LEU A 276 -11.05 -19.90 -2.48
C LEU A 276 -10.89 -21.37 -2.91
N ARG A 277 -9.81 -21.71 -3.62
CA ARG A 277 -9.54 -23.08 -4.06
C ARG A 277 -8.68 -23.79 -3.01
N TRP A 278 -9.12 -24.99 -2.64
CA TRP A 278 -8.40 -25.93 -1.75
C TRP A 278 -7.25 -26.60 -2.49
#